data_AF-A0AAV3GXD0-F1
#
_entry.id   AF-A0AAV3GXD0-F1
#
_cell.length_a   1.000
_cell.length_b   1.000
_cell.length_c   1.000
_cell.angle_alpha   90.00
_cell.angle_beta   90.00
_cell.angle_gamma   90.00
#
_symmetry.space_group_name_H-M   'P 1'
#
loop_
_entity.id
_entity.type
_entity.pdbx_description
1 polymer ?
#
loop_
_entity_poly.entity_id
_entity_poly.type
_entity_poly.pdbx_seq_one_letter_code
_entity_poly.pdbx_strand_id
1 'polypeptide(L)'
;MTLALLISGFASSFERWYVRIIGAVAVVAAFLGIWVCQSRGALVALIVFAILDLLPKSLMRVIRAPFIAYTVTILLALPISYLAAVSEKVNLFTGREDIWHKFYQTLGEKSEQILLGMKTFIFQRGNQFLGNHNSYNSILNIYGLIGFGIAALLLILFIGRLTLKADLSNGQMTFIWAFFAVMMQSFMEDTLTS
;
A
#
# COMPACT_ATOMS: atom_id res chain seq x y z
N MET A 1 11.12 5.60 3.29
CA MET A 1 10.19 4.74 4.08
C MET A 1 10.61 3.28 4.05
N THR A 2 10.62 2.62 2.88
CA THR A 2 10.91 1.17 2.74
C THR A 2 12.20 0.72 3.44
N LEU A 3 13.29 1.47 3.31
CA LEU A 3 14.54 1.16 4.00
C LEU A 3 14.39 1.12 5.53
N ALA A 4 13.65 2.07 6.11
CA ALA A 4 13.41 2.09 7.55
C ALA A 4 12.53 0.92 8.00
N LEU A 5 11.54 0.54 7.19
CA LEU A 5 10.70 -0.63 7.45
C LEU A 5 11.52 -1.92 7.42
N LEU A 6 12.46 -2.05 6.47
CA LEU A 6 13.39 -3.17 6.40
C LEU A 6 14.34 -3.22 7.59
N ILE A 7 14.93 -2.07 7.97
CA ILE A 7 15.81 -1.97 9.14
C ILE A 7 15.04 -2.33 10.42
N SER A 8 13.81 -1.84 10.57
CA SER A 8 12.96 -2.14 11.72
C SER A 8 12.59 -3.62 11.79
N GLY A 9 12.15 -4.21 10.67
CA GLY A 9 11.92 -5.64 10.55
C GLY A 9 13.15 -6.46 10.89
N PHE A 10 14.31 -6.13 10.31
CA PHE A 10 15.55 -6.84 10.59
C PHE A 10 15.95 -6.74 12.06
N ALA A 11 15.91 -5.53 12.64
CA ALA A 11 16.21 -5.30 14.04
C ALA A 11 15.27 -6.06 15.00
N SER A 12 13.99 -6.20 14.63
CA SER A 12 12.99 -6.92 15.42
C SER A 12 13.22 -8.44 15.51
N SER A 13 13.98 -9.00 14.56
CA SER A 13 14.38 -10.42 14.58
C SER A 13 15.42 -10.74 15.66
N PHE A 14 16.03 -9.72 16.29
CA PHE A 14 17.01 -9.92 17.36
C PHE A 14 16.37 -9.84 18.74
N GLU A 15 16.85 -10.69 19.65
CA GLU A 15 16.40 -10.70 21.06
C GLU A 15 16.95 -9.51 21.85
N ARG A 16 18.12 -8.99 21.44
CA ARG A 16 18.84 -7.94 22.18
C ARG A 16 18.17 -6.57 21.99
N TRP A 17 17.75 -5.97 23.11
CA TRP A 17 16.99 -4.71 23.13
C TRP A 17 17.71 -3.54 22.43
N TYR A 18 19.04 -3.46 22.51
CA TYR A 18 19.79 -2.37 21.90
C TYR A 18 19.80 -2.42 20.36
N VAL A 19 19.63 -3.61 19.77
CA VAL A 19 19.50 -3.74 18.31
C VAL A 19 18.14 -3.17 17.86
N ARG A 20 17.10 -3.31 18.70
CA ARG A 20 15.77 -2.76 18.42
C ARG A 20 15.74 -1.23 18.43
N ILE A 21 16.67 -0.57 19.12
CA ILE A 21 16.85 0.90 19.06
C ILE A 21 17.15 1.35 17.63
N ILE A 22 17.93 0.56 16.86
CA ILE A 22 18.25 0.88 15.47
C ILE A 22 16.98 0.98 14.62
N GLY A 23 16.01 0.09 14.86
CA GLY A 23 14.68 0.16 14.22
C GLY A 23 13.95 1.46 14.54
N ALA A 24 13.92 1.86 15.82
CA ALA A 24 13.31 3.12 16.24
C ALA A 24 13.98 4.35 15.59
N VAL A 25 15.32 4.39 15.59
CA VAL A 25 16.09 5.46 14.93
C VAL A 25 15.79 5.51 13.43
N ALA A 26 15.69 4.36 12.76
CA ALA A 26 15.35 4.30 11.35
C ALA A 26 13.94 4.84 11.06
N VAL A 27 12.95 4.52 11.91
CA VAL A 27 11.58 5.06 11.79
C VAL A 27 11.56 6.58 11.99
N VAL A 28 12.29 7.11 12.97
CA VAL A 28 12.41 8.57 13.18
C VAL A 28 13.07 9.25 11.99
N ALA A 29 14.16 8.69 11.48
CA ALA A 29 14.84 9.21 10.29
C ALA A 29 13.91 9.20 9.06
N ALA A 30 13.12 8.14 8.88
CA ALA A 30 12.13 8.08 7.81
C ALA A 30 11.03 9.13 7.98
N PHE A 31 10.54 9.35 9.20
CA PHE A 31 9.56 10.39 9.49
C PHE A 31 10.09 11.77 9.10
N LEU A 32 11.32 12.11 9.52
CA LEU A 32 11.95 13.39 9.18
C LEU A 32 12.13 13.55 7.66
N GLY A 33 12.58 12.50 6.98
CA GLY A 33 12.71 12.51 5.51
C GLY A 33 11.37 12.71 4.80
N ILE A 34 10.32 12.01 5.24
CA ILE A 34 8.97 12.16 4.69
C ILE A 34 8.41 13.55 4.95
N TRP A 35 8.67 14.11 6.14
CA TRP A 35 8.24 15.46 6.50
C TRP A 35 8.85 16.51 5.57
N VAL A 36 10.15 16.39 5.28
CA VAL A 36 10.85 17.26 4.33
C VAL A 36 10.29 17.10 2.91
N CYS A 37 10.03 15.88 2.46
CA CYS A 37 9.49 15.60 1.13
C CYS A 37 7.98 15.84 1.00
N GLN A 38 7.28 16.14 2.10
CA GLN A 38 5.83 16.38 2.17
C GLN A 38 4.95 15.27 1.53
N SER A 39 5.42 14.01 1.53
CA SER A 39 4.61 12.88 1.01
C SER A 39 3.57 12.44 2.05
N ARG A 40 2.31 12.85 1.83
CA ARG A 40 1.17 12.48 2.70
C ARG A 40 0.94 10.98 2.75
N GLY A 41 1.01 10.30 1.61
CA GLY A 41 0.86 8.85 1.53
C GLY A 41 1.90 8.15 2.39
N ALA A 42 3.18 8.49 2.20
CA ALA A 42 4.27 7.81 2.91
C ALA A 42 4.17 8.04 4.42
N LEU A 43 3.71 9.22 4.82
CA LEU A 43 3.48 9.56 6.21
C LEU A 43 2.37 8.69 6.82
N VAL A 44 1.23 8.56 6.12
CA VAL A 44 0.12 7.70 6.57
C VAL A 44 0.58 6.25 6.68
N ALA A 45 1.27 5.70 5.68
CA ALA A 45 1.79 4.34 5.71
C ALA A 45 2.78 4.11 6.87
N LEU A 46 3.68 5.06 7.13
CA LEU A 46 4.62 4.98 8.25
C LEU A 46 3.91 5.04 9.62
N ILE A 47 2.91 5.91 9.77
CA ILE A 47 2.12 6.01 11.01
C ILE A 47 1.36 4.70 11.26
N VAL A 48 0.70 4.15 10.24
CA VAL A 48 -0.01 2.87 10.34
C VAL A 48 0.95 1.75 10.73
N PHE A 49 2.13 1.68 10.12
CA PHE A 49 3.17 0.74 10.54
C PHE A 49 3.52 0.91 12.01
N ALA A 50 3.85 2.12 12.46
CA ALA A 50 4.27 2.37 13.84
C ALA A 50 3.17 1.97 14.85
N ILE A 51 1.91 2.30 14.58
CA ILE A 51 0.78 1.89 15.41
C ILE A 51 0.68 0.37 15.46
N LEU A 52 0.67 -0.29 14.30
CA LEU A 52 0.57 -1.75 14.23
C LEU A 52 1.77 -2.44 14.87
N ASP A 53 2.95 -1.85 14.82
CA ASP A 53 4.18 -2.38 15.43
C ASP A 53 4.29 -2.11 16.94
N LEU A 54 3.51 -1.19 17.51
CA LEU A 54 3.42 -1.00 18.96
C LEU A 54 2.38 -1.90 19.64
N LEU A 55 1.35 -2.38 18.92
CA LEU A 55 0.27 -3.18 19.50
C LEU A 55 0.73 -4.58 20.00
N PRO A 56 0.03 -5.22 20.95
CA PRO A 56 0.43 -6.54 21.45
C PRO A 56 0.38 -7.64 20.37
N LYS A 57 1.54 -8.20 20.01
CA LYS A 57 1.65 -9.21 18.93
C LYS A 57 0.97 -10.54 19.26
N SER A 58 0.87 -10.87 20.56
CA SER A 58 0.08 -12.01 21.02
C SER A 58 -1.40 -11.87 20.65
N LEU A 59 -2.01 -10.72 20.94
CA LEU A 59 -3.40 -10.43 20.59
C LEU A 59 -3.61 -10.45 19.06
N MET A 60 -2.71 -9.83 18.30
CA MET A 60 -2.77 -9.81 16.84
C MET A 60 -2.74 -11.20 16.20
N ARG A 61 -1.98 -12.14 16.78
CA ARG A 61 -1.96 -13.54 16.34
C ARG A 61 -3.28 -14.23 16.65
N VAL A 62 -3.86 -14.02 17.82
CA VAL A 62 -5.14 -14.64 18.23
C VAL A 62 -6.26 -14.22 17.27
N ILE A 63 -6.41 -12.93 17.01
CA ILE A 63 -7.48 -12.42 16.15
C ILE A 63 -7.16 -12.52 14.65
N ARG A 64 -5.97 -13.04 14.29
CA ARG A 64 -5.48 -13.11 12.91
C ARG A 64 -5.47 -11.74 12.22
N ALA A 65 -5.09 -10.70 12.97
CA ALA A 65 -5.12 -9.31 12.52
C ALA A 65 -4.44 -9.08 11.16
N PRO A 66 -3.26 -9.67 10.87
CA PRO A 66 -2.65 -9.47 9.56
C PRO A 66 -3.51 -9.97 8.42
N PHE A 67 -4.06 -11.18 8.51
CA PHE A 67 -4.93 -11.71 7.45
C PHE A 67 -6.11 -10.77 7.19
N ILE A 68 -6.79 -10.34 8.27
CA ILE A 68 -7.92 -9.42 8.19
C ILE A 68 -7.51 -8.10 7.54
N ALA A 69 -6.42 -7.47 8.00
CA ALA A 69 -5.97 -6.17 7.51
C ALA A 69 -5.65 -6.21 6.00
N TYR A 70 -4.93 -7.24 5.53
CA TYR A 70 -4.61 -7.40 4.12
C TYR A 70 -5.88 -7.65 3.30
N THR A 71 -6.76 -8.55 3.74
CA THR A 71 -8.01 -8.85 3.03
C THR A 71 -8.89 -7.61 2.91
N VAL A 72 -9.12 -6.89 4.01
CA VAL A 72 -9.93 -5.66 4.02
C VAL A 72 -9.31 -4.61 3.10
N THR A 73 -7.99 -4.40 3.17
CA THR A 73 -7.31 -3.40 2.33
C THR A 73 -7.43 -3.73 0.85
N ILE A 74 -7.21 -4.99 0.46
CA ILE A 74 -7.29 -5.41 -0.95
C ILE A 74 -8.72 -5.28 -1.49
N LEU A 75 -9.73 -5.66 -0.71
CA LEU A 75 -11.14 -5.56 -1.11
C LEU A 75 -11.60 -4.10 -1.22
N LEU A 76 -11.13 -3.24 -0.33
CA LEU A 76 -11.52 -1.83 -0.29
C LEU A 76 -10.64 -0.93 -1.16
N ALA A 77 -9.49 -1.41 -1.65
CA ALA A 77 -8.57 -0.62 -2.46
C ALA A 77 -9.27 0.03 -3.66
N LEU A 78 -9.85 -0.74 -4.57
CA LEU A 78 -10.51 -0.15 -5.75
C LEU A 78 -11.72 0.74 -5.40
N PRO A 79 -12.64 0.34 -4.50
CA PRO A 79 -13.72 1.21 -4.06
C PRO A 79 -13.26 2.54 -3.46
N ILE A 80 -12.24 2.52 -2.58
CA ILE A 80 -11.70 3.73 -1.96
C ILE A 80 -11.02 4.60 -3.02
N SER A 81 -10.25 4.01 -3.94
CA SER A 81 -9.59 4.74 -5.03
C SER A 81 -10.62 5.41 -5.93
N TYR A 82 -11.69 4.71 -6.29
CA TYR A 82 -12.79 5.28 -7.07
C TYR A 82 -13.49 6.42 -6.33
N LEU A 83 -13.84 6.23 -5.04
CA LEU A 83 -14.49 7.27 -4.23
C LEU A 83 -13.60 8.50 -4.04
N ALA A 84 -12.30 8.30 -3.85
CA ALA A 84 -11.33 9.40 -3.78
C ALA A 84 -11.22 10.13 -5.12
N ALA A 85 -11.28 9.41 -6.25
CA ALA A 85 -11.20 9.99 -7.59
C ALA A 85 -12.40 10.87 -7.95
N VAL A 86 -13.62 10.51 -7.51
CA VAL A 86 -14.84 11.27 -7.84
C VAL A 86 -15.20 12.32 -6.79
N SER A 87 -14.46 12.40 -5.68
CA SER A 87 -14.79 13.29 -4.58
C SER A 87 -14.16 14.67 -4.75
N GLU A 88 -15.01 15.69 -4.83
CA GLU A 88 -14.59 17.10 -4.86
C GLU A 88 -14.00 17.60 -3.53
N LYS A 89 -14.27 16.89 -2.42
CA LYS A 89 -13.89 17.30 -1.05
C LYS A 89 -12.65 16.60 -0.51
N VAL A 90 -12.25 15.49 -1.13
CA VAL A 90 -11.19 14.63 -0.61
C VAL A 90 -9.93 14.86 -1.44
N ASN A 91 -8.96 15.58 -0.86
CA ASN A 91 -7.63 15.77 -1.45
C ASN A 91 -6.60 15.00 -0.62
N LEU A 92 -6.57 13.70 -0.84
CA LEU A 92 -5.67 12.77 -0.16
C LEU A 92 -4.27 12.76 -0.81
N PHE A 93 -4.16 13.10 -2.10
CA PHE A 93 -3.04 12.76 -2.98
C PHE A 93 -2.51 13.92 -3.82
N THR A 94 -2.31 15.09 -3.20
CA THR A 94 -1.58 16.23 -3.80
C THR A 94 -2.08 16.66 -5.20
N GLY A 95 -3.39 16.57 -5.46
CA GLY A 95 -3.97 16.96 -6.76
C GLY A 95 -3.79 15.92 -7.87
N ARG A 96 -3.55 14.66 -7.52
CA ARG A 96 -3.49 13.50 -8.44
C ARG A 96 -4.84 12.81 -8.60
N GLU A 97 -5.85 13.24 -7.85
CA GLU A 97 -7.23 12.78 -7.95
C GLU A 97 -7.77 12.99 -9.37
N ASP A 98 -7.38 14.07 -10.07
CA ASP A 98 -7.72 14.29 -11.48
C ASP A 98 -7.28 13.15 -12.39
N ILE A 99 -6.12 12.56 -12.09
CA ILE A 99 -5.53 11.46 -12.86
C ILE A 99 -6.37 10.21 -12.64
N TRP A 100 -6.74 9.94 -11.39
CA TRP A 100 -7.61 8.81 -11.06
C TRP A 100 -9.01 9.00 -11.61
N HIS A 101 -9.54 10.22 -11.56
CA HIS A 101 -10.83 10.58 -12.10
C HIS A 101 -10.86 10.31 -13.61
N LYS A 102 -9.85 10.83 -14.33
CA LYS A 102 -9.74 10.60 -15.78
C LYS A 102 -9.50 9.13 -16.10
N PHE A 103 -8.72 8.42 -15.29
CA PHE A 103 -8.51 6.99 -15.43
C PHE A 103 -9.82 6.20 -15.32
N TYR A 104 -10.61 6.43 -14.27
CA TYR A 104 -11.90 5.74 -14.09
C TYR A 104 -12.94 6.13 -15.13
N GLN A 105 -12.93 7.39 -15.59
CA GLN A 105 -13.76 7.79 -16.74
C GLN A 105 -13.39 7.00 -17.99
N THR A 106 -12.10 6.95 -18.34
CA THR A 106 -11.64 6.23 -19.53
C THR A 106 -11.85 4.73 -19.42
N LEU A 107 -11.65 4.14 -18.24
CA LEU A 107 -11.94 2.73 -17.99
C LEU A 107 -13.43 2.42 -18.14
N GLY A 108 -14.31 3.36 -17.77
CA GLY A 108 -15.76 3.24 -17.84
C GLY A 108 -16.34 3.48 -19.24
N GLU A 109 -15.54 3.88 -20.23
CA GLU A 109 -16.01 4.12 -21.61
C GLU A 109 -16.49 2.83 -22.28
N LYS A 110 -15.91 1.68 -21.91
CA LYS A 110 -16.32 0.36 -22.43
C LYS A 110 -16.36 -0.68 -21.33
N SER A 111 -17.45 -1.44 -21.27
CA SER A 111 -17.64 -2.51 -20.29
C SER A 111 -16.56 -3.58 -20.35
N GLU A 112 -16.02 -3.87 -21.53
CA GLU A 112 -14.93 -4.83 -21.71
C GLU A 112 -13.63 -4.36 -21.04
N GLN A 113 -13.38 -3.04 -21.00
CA GLN A 113 -12.18 -2.47 -20.40
C GLN A 113 -12.16 -2.67 -18.88
N ILE A 114 -13.33 -2.60 -18.25
CA ILE A 114 -13.49 -2.88 -16.82
C ILE A 114 -13.06 -4.32 -16.51
N LEU A 115 -13.45 -5.28 -17.34
CA LEU A 115 -13.19 -6.70 -17.10
C LEU A 115 -11.77 -7.14 -17.49
N LEU A 116 -11.31 -6.71 -18.66
CA LEU A 116 -10.08 -7.22 -19.31
C LEU A 116 -8.93 -6.21 -19.32
N GLY A 117 -9.19 -4.96 -18.92
CA GLY A 117 -8.24 -3.87 -19.00
C GLY A 117 -8.33 -3.15 -20.34
N MET A 118 -7.50 -2.13 -20.47
CA MET A 118 -7.40 -1.24 -21.62
C MET A 118 -5.93 -1.03 -21.98
N LYS A 119 -5.70 -0.33 -23.09
CA LYS A 119 -4.34 0.13 -23.43
C LYS A 119 -3.79 1.01 -22.30
N THR A 120 -2.47 1.12 -22.23
CA THR A 120 -1.78 1.94 -21.23
C THR A 120 -2.43 3.30 -21.11
N PHE A 121 -2.92 3.61 -19.91
CA PHE A 121 -3.53 4.91 -19.64
C PHE A 121 -2.47 6.01 -19.68
N ILE A 122 -2.80 7.11 -20.35
CA ILE A 122 -1.95 8.29 -20.43
C ILE A 122 -2.81 9.51 -20.09
N PHE A 123 -2.42 10.22 -19.04
CA PHE A 123 -2.97 11.50 -18.63
C PHE A 123 -2.05 12.61 -19.11
N GLN A 124 -2.60 13.61 -19.79
CA GLN A 124 -1.85 14.76 -20.25
C GLN A 124 -2.21 16.00 -19.43
N ARG A 125 -1.19 16.65 -18.84
CA ARG A 125 -1.33 17.93 -18.13
C ARG A 125 -0.32 18.92 -18.71
N GLY A 126 -0.80 19.82 -19.57
CA GLY A 126 0.07 20.68 -20.36
C GLY A 126 1.02 19.87 -21.24
N ASN A 127 2.33 20.03 -21.04
CA ASN A 127 3.38 19.29 -21.76
C ASN A 127 3.82 17.99 -21.06
N GLN A 128 3.21 17.62 -19.94
CA GLN A 128 3.56 16.41 -19.19
C GLN A 128 2.64 15.25 -19.55
N PHE A 129 3.24 14.09 -19.78
CA PHE A 129 2.55 12.80 -19.93
C PHE A 129 2.74 11.98 -18.66
N LEU A 130 1.63 11.55 -18.06
CA LEU A 130 1.59 10.88 -16.78
C LEU A 130 0.81 9.56 -16.92
N GLY A 131 1.24 8.50 -16.24
CA GLY A 131 0.56 7.21 -16.23
C GLY A 131 -0.34 7.01 -15.01
N ASN A 132 -0.73 5.76 -14.77
CA ASN A 132 -1.35 5.39 -13.49
C ASN A 132 -0.31 5.45 -12.37
N HIS A 133 -0.62 6.22 -11.33
CA HIS A 133 0.28 6.50 -10.19
C HIS A 133 0.03 5.63 -8.96
N ASN A 134 -0.67 4.50 -9.13
CA ASN A 134 -1.01 3.56 -8.07
C ASN A 134 -0.95 2.15 -8.68
N SER A 135 -0.26 1.21 -8.02
CA SER A 135 -0.04 -0.15 -8.55
C SER A 135 -1.33 -0.93 -8.80
N TYR A 136 -2.36 -0.71 -7.99
CA TYR A 136 -3.69 -1.32 -8.13
C TYR A 136 -4.41 -0.80 -9.37
N ASN A 137 -4.37 0.52 -9.61
CA ASN A 137 -4.92 1.12 -10.83
C ASN A 137 -4.11 0.70 -12.07
N SER A 138 -2.80 0.49 -11.94
CA SER A 138 -1.96 -0.05 -13.02
C SER A 138 -2.32 -1.50 -13.37
N ILE A 139 -2.57 -2.36 -12.36
CA ILE A 139 -3.05 -3.73 -12.60
C ILE A 139 -4.44 -3.70 -13.24
N LEU A 140 -5.35 -2.87 -12.72
CA LEU A 140 -6.69 -2.69 -13.28
C LEU A 140 -6.64 -2.14 -14.72
N ASN A 141 -5.72 -1.23 -15.02
CA ASN A 141 -5.53 -0.70 -16.35
C ASN A 141 -5.14 -1.76 -17.36
N ILE A 142 -4.15 -2.60 -17.04
CA ILE A 142 -3.59 -3.53 -18.03
C ILE A 142 -4.42 -4.81 -18.12
N TYR A 143 -4.98 -5.27 -16.99
CA TYR A 143 -5.57 -6.61 -16.89
C TYR A 143 -7.02 -6.63 -16.39
N GLY A 144 -7.62 -5.46 -16.13
CA GLY A 144 -9.00 -5.34 -15.68
C GLY A 144 -9.26 -5.98 -14.32
N LEU A 145 -10.53 -6.15 -13.99
CA LEU A 145 -10.97 -6.80 -12.76
C LEU A 145 -10.54 -8.27 -12.68
N ILE A 146 -10.38 -8.95 -13.82
CA ILE A 146 -9.92 -10.35 -13.83
C ILE A 146 -8.48 -10.46 -13.34
N GLY A 147 -7.55 -9.69 -13.94
CA GLY A 147 -6.16 -9.71 -13.50
C GLY A 147 -5.99 -9.18 -12.07
N PHE A 148 -6.75 -8.14 -11.72
CA PHE A 148 -6.80 -7.66 -10.35
C PHE A 148 -7.25 -8.75 -9.37
N GLY A 149 -8.35 -9.45 -9.70
CA GLY A 149 -8.89 -10.53 -8.88
C GLY A 149 -7.91 -11.68 -8.69
N ILE A 150 -7.17 -12.06 -9.74
CA ILE A 150 -6.12 -13.08 -9.66
C ILE A 150 -4.98 -12.61 -8.74
N ALA A 151 -4.47 -11.39 -8.93
CA ALA A 151 -3.40 -10.84 -8.10
C ALA A 151 -3.82 -10.73 -6.62
N ALA A 152 -5.04 -10.24 -6.37
CA ALA A 152 -5.65 -10.17 -5.04
C ALA A 152 -5.77 -11.55 -4.38
N LEU A 153 -6.28 -12.54 -5.12
CA LEU A 153 -6.42 -13.91 -4.62
C LEU A 153 -5.06 -14.52 -4.27
N LEU A 154 -4.07 -14.41 -5.15
CA LEU A 154 -2.72 -14.92 -4.90
C LEU A 154 -2.08 -14.28 -3.67
N LEU A 155 -2.23 -12.96 -3.51
CA LEU A 155 -1.72 -12.23 -2.36
C LEU A 155 -2.42 -12.67 -1.06
N ILE A 156 -3.75 -12.75 -1.05
CA ILE A 156 -4.53 -13.21 0.11
C ILE A 156 -4.18 -14.66 0.47
N LEU A 157 -4.02 -15.55 -0.52
CA LEU A 157 -3.61 -16.93 -0.28
C LEU A 157 -2.20 -16.99 0.32
N PHE A 158 -1.27 -16.19 -0.17
CA PHE A 158 0.09 -16.11 0.36
C PHE A 158 0.09 -15.63 1.81
N ILE A 159 -0.57 -14.49 2.09
CA ILE A 159 -0.69 -13.95 3.46
C ILE A 159 -1.43 -14.93 4.38
N GLY A 160 -2.48 -15.57 3.90
CA GLY A 160 -3.24 -16.57 4.65
C GLY A 160 -2.39 -17.77 5.04
N ARG A 161 -1.57 -18.30 4.10
CA ARG A 161 -0.60 -19.37 4.41
C ARG A 161 0.40 -18.96 5.47
N LEU A 162 0.87 -17.72 5.44
CA LEU A 162 1.82 -17.20 6.42
C LEU A 162 1.19 -16.94 7.79
N THR A 163 -0.07 -16.52 7.87
CA THR A 163 -0.62 -15.91 9.10
C THR A 163 -1.69 -16.75 9.81
N LEU A 164 -2.40 -17.63 9.10
CA LEU A 164 -3.49 -18.41 9.67
C LEU A 164 -3.01 -19.69 10.36
N LYS A 165 -1.93 -20.29 9.87
CA LYS A 165 -1.42 -21.59 10.37
C LYS A 165 -0.05 -21.52 11.03
N ALA A 166 0.71 -20.45 10.81
CA ALA A 166 2.05 -20.33 11.39
C ALA A 166 1.98 -19.72 12.79
N ASP A 167 2.86 -20.19 13.68
CA ASP A 167 3.21 -19.45 14.88
C ASP A 167 4.28 -18.42 14.50
N LEU A 168 3.83 -17.20 14.24
CA LEU A 168 4.70 -16.10 13.83
C LEU A 168 5.46 -15.57 15.04
N SER A 169 6.79 -15.46 14.93
CA SER A 169 7.58 -14.72 15.89
C SER A 169 7.21 -13.22 15.87
N ASN A 170 7.54 -12.48 16.93
CA ASN A 170 7.28 -11.04 16.96
C ASN A 170 7.99 -10.31 15.80
N GLY A 171 9.21 -10.72 15.45
CA GLY A 171 9.93 -10.11 14.32
C GLY A 171 9.28 -10.43 12.97
N GLN A 172 8.79 -11.65 12.76
CA GLN A 172 8.02 -12.00 11.57
C GLN A 172 6.73 -11.17 11.47
N MET A 173 6.08 -10.90 12.61
CA MET A 173 4.91 -10.04 12.68
C MET A 173 5.25 -8.59 12.28
N THR A 174 6.35 -8.04 12.78
CA THR A 174 6.86 -6.72 12.38
C THR A 174 7.15 -6.67 10.87
N PHE A 175 7.75 -7.72 10.29
CA PHE A 175 7.95 -7.80 8.83
C PHE A 175 6.65 -7.82 8.04
N ILE A 176 5.63 -8.53 8.53
CA ILE A 176 4.31 -8.55 7.88
C ILE A 176 3.67 -7.16 7.94
N TRP A 177 3.81 -6.42 9.02
CA TRP A 177 3.33 -5.03 9.10
C TRP A 177 4.16 -4.05 8.27
N ALA A 178 5.47 -4.26 8.17
CA ALA A 178 6.34 -3.50 7.27
C ALA A 178 5.92 -3.70 5.81
N PHE A 179 5.69 -4.94 5.38
CA PHE A 179 5.19 -5.24 4.04
C PHE A 179 3.80 -4.63 3.81
N PHE A 180 2.94 -4.63 4.83
CA PHE A 180 1.60 -4.04 4.76
C PHE A 180 1.66 -2.53 4.51
N ALA A 181 2.57 -1.83 5.21
CA ALA A 181 2.76 -0.39 5.03
C ALA A 181 3.33 -0.04 3.65
N VAL A 182 4.25 -0.85 3.10
CA VAL A 182 4.70 -0.69 1.72
C VAL A 182 3.54 -0.87 0.74
N MET A 183 2.73 -1.90 0.93
CA MET A 183 1.56 -2.16 0.10
C MET A 183 0.54 -1.01 0.17
N MET A 184 0.26 -0.48 1.36
CA MET A 184 -0.56 0.73 1.53
C MET A 184 0.05 1.93 0.81
N GLN A 185 1.37 2.10 0.85
CA GLN A 185 1.99 3.20 0.13
C GLN A 185 1.87 3.04 -1.38
N SER A 186 2.01 1.83 -1.92
CA SER A 186 1.81 1.55 -3.35
C SER A 186 0.38 1.80 -3.84
N PHE A 187 -0.58 1.88 -2.91
CA PHE A 187 -1.94 2.36 -3.18
C PHE A 187 -2.01 3.91 -3.27
N MET A 188 -1.07 4.60 -2.65
CA MET A 188 -1.09 6.05 -2.49
C MET A 188 -0.08 6.76 -3.41
N GLU A 189 0.94 6.06 -3.89
CA GLU A 189 2.08 6.61 -4.64
C GLU A 189 2.79 5.49 -5.44
N ASP A 190 3.34 5.78 -6.64
CA ASP A 190 4.78 5.54 -6.87
C ASP A 190 5.42 6.24 -8.10
N THR A 191 6.73 6.43 -7.94
CA THR A 191 7.86 6.69 -8.87
C THR A 191 7.70 7.64 -10.07
N LEU A 192 8.44 8.76 -10.01
CA LEU A 192 8.88 9.53 -11.17
C LEU A 192 9.71 8.62 -12.09
N THR A 193 9.10 8.09 -13.14
CA THR A 193 9.88 7.76 -14.34
C THR A 193 10.09 9.07 -15.08
N SER A 194 11.32 9.58 -14.99
CA SER A 194 11.88 10.60 -15.88
C SER A 194 11.80 10.16 -17.33
#